data_AF-F1L6Z4-F1
#
_entry.id   AF-F1L6Z4-F1
#
_cell.length_a   1.000
_cell.length_b   1.000
_cell.length_c   1.000
_cell.angle_alpha   90.00
_cell.angle_beta   90.00
_cell.angle_gamma   90.00
#
_symmetry.space_group_name_H-M   'P 1'
#
loop_
_entity.id
_entity.type
_entity.pdbx_description
1 polymer ?
#
loop_
_entity_poly.entity_id
_entity_poly.type
_entity_poly.pdbx_seq_one_letter_code
_entity_poly.pdbx_strand_id
1 'polypeptide(L)'
;MLLLYLDLFRGYLRMLSSSYRDRLLMELTDCCDDEDEPLIEVNSICIEAFSEAVARRNPTRNVPSEAIRWLIDTHCNRIIDDDHKERFALDERAVCRSKASQLLRAAVRFEYSAFEKLLREMLPEGIEMKDEYLNGLALVDDSLTKGKTIRYMNIEDMPDDEYKRLQLLFSIRSKWKVADIQHFLTDLCPTSRAISEMLAKYCRHSTGDGERYVVGLK
;
A
#
# COMPACT_ATOMS: atom_id res chain seq x y z
N MET A 1 -3.69 -9.37 11.03
CA MET A 1 -3.46 -8.08 10.35
C MET A 1 -3.22 -6.92 11.31
N LEU A 2 -3.94 -6.81 12.44
CA LEU A 2 -3.64 -5.82 13.51
C LEU A 2 -2.19 -5.89 14.06
N LEU A 3 -1.55 -7.06 14.01
CA LEU A 3 -0.20 -7.28 14.52
C LEU A 3 0.90 -6.51 13.77
N LEU A 4 0.68 -6.12 12.50
CA LEU A 4 1.67 -5.36 11.72
C LEU A 4 1.77 -3.88 12.13
N TYR A 5 0.87 -3.40 12.99
CA TYR A 5 0.84 -2.00 13.42
C TYR A 5 1.05 -1.83 14.93
N LEU A 6 1.25 -2.93 15.65
CA LEU A 6 1.49 -2.90 17.09
C LEU A 6 2.98 -2.70 17.36
N ASP A 7 3.27 -1.66 18.11
CA ASP A 7 4.60 -1.36 18.58
C ASP A 7 4.65 -1.34 20.12
N LEU A 8 5.74 -1.86 20.71
CA LEU A 8 5.93 -1.94 22.15
C LEU A 8 6.58 -0.66 22.67
N PHE A 9 5.77 0.33 23.01
CA PHE A 9 6.28 1.58 23.59
C PHE A 9 6.06 1.61 25.10
N ARG A 10 7.15 1.64 25.88
CA ARG A 10 7.14 1.66 27.36
C ARG A 10 6.34 0.51 27.99
N GLY A 11 6.40 -0.68 27.39
CA GLY A 11 5.71 -1.87 27.90
C GLY A 11 4.22 -1.98 27.53
N TYR A 12 3.69 -1.07 26.70
CA TYR A 12 2.32 -1.13 26.19
C TYR A 12 2.33 -1.32 24.67
N LEU A 13 1.47 -2.20 24.18
CA LEU A 13 1.18 -2.34 22.75
C LEU A 13 0.42 -1.09 22.28
N ARG A 14 0.97 -0.36 21.32
CA ARG A 14 0.36 0.82 20.71
C ARG A 14 0.22 0.63 19.22
N MET A 15 -0.88 1.13 18.65
CA MET A 15 -1.02 1.21 17.20
C MET A 15 -0.51 2.55 16.69
N LEU A 16 0.39 2.53 15.70
CA LEU A 16 0.80 3.75 15.01
C LEU A 16 -0.34 4.27 14.14
N SER A 17 -0.81 5.49 14.43
CA SER A 17 -1.83 6.14 13.60
C SER A 17 -1.33 6.30 12.17
N SER A 18 -2.21 6.27 11.18
CA SER A 18 -1.82 6.45 9.78
C SER A 18 -1.01 7.72 9.54
N SER A 19 -1.46 8.87 10.04
CA SER A 19 -0.75 10.14 9.89
C SER A 19 0.66 10.13 10.49
N TYR A 20 0.91 9.27 11.50
CA TYR A 20 2.25 9.11 12.06
C TYR A 20 3.11 8.22 11.14
N ARG A 21 2.55 7.11 10.65
CA ARG A 21 3.22 6.24 9.67
C ARG A 21 3.59 7.00 8.39
N ASP A 22 2.65 7.77 7.85
CA ASP A 22 2.83 8.56 6.62
C ASP A 22 3.94 9.61 6.79
N ARG A 23 4.00 10.28 7.94
CA ARG A 23 5.08 11.23 8.26
C ARG A 23 6.43 10.54 8.41
N LEU A 24 6.47 9.41 9.10
CA LEU A 24 7.73 8.69 9.32
C LEU A 24 8.29 8.13 8.01
N LEU A 25 7.43 7.63 7.12
CA LEU A 25 7.83 7.25 5.77
C LEU A 25 8.30 8.45 4.93
N MET A 26 7.67 9.61 5.09
CA MET A 26 8.14 10.85 4.45
C MET A 26 9.56 11.21 4.91
N GLU A 27 9.85 11.17 6.21
CA GLU A 27 11.23 11.40 6.71
C GLU A 27 12.25 10.46 6.06
N LEU A 28 11.91 9.17 5.89
CA LEU A 28 12.80 8.21 5.25
C LEU A 28 13.02 8.54 3.77
N THR A 29 11.95 8.76 3.00
CA THR A 29 12.08 9.08 1.57
C THR A 29 12.82 10.40 1.35
N ASP A 30 12.57 11.39 2.20
CA ASP A 30 13.25 12.69 2.13
C ASP A 30 14.72 12.59 2.57
N CYS A 31 15.13 11.56 3.33
CA CYS A 31 16.54 11.28 3.58
C CYS A 31 17.18 10.60 2.36
N CYS A 32 16.45 9.72 1.65
CA CYS A 32 16.97 9.02 0.48
C CYS A 32 17.40 9.94 -0.66
N ASP A 33 16.76 11.11 -0.78
CA ASP A 33 17.06 12.10 -1.81
C ASP A 33 17.95 13.26 -1.28
N ASP A 34 18.42 13.19 -0.04
CA ASP A 34 19.23 14.24 0.58
C ASP A 34 20.73 13.94 0.44
N GLU A 35 21.44 14.78 -0.33
CA GLU A 35 22.90 14.67 -0.52
C GLU A 35 23.68 14.80 0.81
N ASP A 36 23.10 15.43 1.84
CA ASP A 36 23.69 15.53 3.18
C ASP A 36 23.58 14.22 3.98
N GLU A 37 22.85 13.20 3.48
CA GLU A 37 22.62 11.90 4.12
C GLU A 37 23.16 10.70 3.30
N PRO A 38 24.46 10.63 2.98
CA PRO A 38 25.02 9.62 2.06
C PRO A 38 24.97 8.17 2.56
N LEU A 39 24.52 7.95 3.81
CA LEU A 39 24.34 6.61 4.39
C LEU A 39 22.88 6.13 4.32
N ILE A 40 22.01 6.93 3.71
CA ILE A 40 20.58 6.70 3.57
C ILE A 40 20.24 6.85 2.10
N GLU A 41 20.41 5.78 1.32
CA GLU A 41 20.06 5.75 -0.11
C GLU A 41 18.97 4.69 -0.34
N VAL A 42 18.18 4.84 -1.41
CA VAL A 42 17.07 3.89 -1.72
C VAL A 42 17.50 2.42 -1.74
N ASN A 43 18.74 2.11 -2.12
CA ASN A 43 19.27 0.74 -2.17
C ASN A 43 20.20 0.38 -0.99
N SER A 44 20.45 1.31 -0.07
CA SER A 44 21.38 1.12 1.03
C SER A 44 21.12 2.13 2.16
N ILE A 45 20.39 1.67 3.17
CA ILE A 45 20.00 2.44 4.35
C ILE A 45 20.73 1.87 5.56
N CYS A 46 21.45 2.72 6.28
CA CYS A 46 21.95 2.46 7.63
C CYS A 46 20.93 2.97 8.66
N ILE A 47 20.44 2.08 9.55
CA ILE A 47 19.40 2.42 10.53
C ILE A 47 19.92 3.45 11.55
N GLU A 48 21.18 3.34 11.96
CA GLU A 48 21.80 4.26 12.92
C GLU A 48 21.84 5.67 12.33
N ALA A 49 22.31 5.81 11.09
CA ALA A 49 22.33 7.09 10.38
C ALA A 49 20.92 7.67 10.24
N PHE A 50 19.94 6.86 9.84
CA PHE A 50 18.54 7.31 9.77
C PHE A 50 17.98 7.74 11.12
N SER A 51 18.31 7.02 12.20
CA SER A 51 17.87 7.37 13.56
C SER A 51 18.46 8.72 14.01
N GLU A 52 19.73 8.97 13.71
CA GLU A 52 20.39 10.26 13.98
C GLU A 52 19.80 11.39 13.13
N ALA A 53 19.52 11.13 11.85
CA ALA A 53 18.90 12.10 10.95
C ALA A 53 17.50 12.51 11.43
N VAL A 54 16.67 11.53 11.81
CA VAL A 54 15.34 11.78 12.38
C VAL A 54 15.45 12.61 13.66
N ALA A 55 16.37 12.27 14.58
CA ALA A 55 16.56 13.01 15.82
C ALA A 55 16.99 14.46 15.58
N ARG A 56 17.88 14.70 14.62
CA ARG A 56 18.35 16.04 14.23
C ARG A 56 17.26 16.87 13.55
N ARG A 57 16.51 16.29 12.60
CA ARG A 57 15.40 16.95 11.88
C ARG A 57 14.21 17.25 12.80
N ASN A 58 14.05 16.49 13.89
CA ASN A 58 12.91 16.59 14.82
C ASN A 58 13.33 16.82 16.29
N PRO A 59 14.03 17.92 16.64
CA PRO A 59 14.63 18.10 17.96
C PRO A 59 13.62 18.17 19.11
N THR A 60 12.38 18.54 18.82
CA THR A 60 11.29 18.65 19.82
C THR A 60 10.39 17.42 19.89
N ARG A 61 10.59 16.42 19.01
CA ARG A 61 9.76 15.21 18.96
C ARG A 61 10.65 13.99 19.19
N ASN A 62 10.34 13.25 20.23
CA ASN A 62 10.97 11.95 20.43
C ASN A 62 10.31 10.91 19.51
N VAL A 63 11.02 10.48 18.47
CA VAL A 63 10.63 9.34 17.63
C VAL A 63 11.17 8.07 18.28
N PRO A 64 10.32 7.13 18.73
CA PRO A 64 10.80 5.90 19.36
C PRO A 64 11.63 5.04 18.40
N SER A 65 12.68 4.41 18.92
CA SER A 65 13.51 3.48 18.14
C SER A 65 12.69 2.33 17.54
N GLU A 66 11.63 1.93 18.24
CA GLU A 66 10.74 0.87 17.83
C GLU A 66 9.87 1.28 16.62
N ALA A 67 9.49 2.56 16.52
CA ALA A 67 8.78 3.07 15.36
C ALA A 67 9.68 3.11 14.12
N ILE A 68 10.98 3.42 14.31
CA ILE A 68 11.98 3.35 13.25
C ILE A 68 12.16 1.90 12.79
N ARG A 69 12.33 0.95 13.72
CA ARG A 69 12.41 -0.48 13.37
C ARG A 69 11.17 -0.95 12.64
N TRP A 70 9.98 -0.59 13.12
CA TRP A 70 8.73 -0.88 12.45
C TRP A 70 8.72 -0.37 11.00
N LEU A 71 9.18 0.86 10.75
CA LEU A 71 9.24 1.41 9.41
C LEU A 71 10.17 0.58 8.51
N ILE A 72 11.37 0.27 9.00
CA ILE A 72 12.37 -0.51 8.26
C ILE A 72 11.83 -1.92 7.97
N ASP A 73 11.27 -2.60 8.97
CA ASP A 73 10.71 -3.95 8.84
C ASP A 73 9.53 -4.02 7.85
N THR A 74 8.80 -2.91 7.67
CA THR A 74 7.59 -2.87 6.83
C THR A 74 7.82 -2.29 5.44
N HIS A 75 8.89 -1.50 5.25
CA HIS A 75 9.15 -0.77 3.99
C HIS A 75 10.51 -1.06 3.40
N CYS A 76 11.32 -1.92 4.01
CA CYS A 76 12.65 -2.25 3.51
C CYS A 76 12.90 -3.77 3.52
N ASN A 77 13.81 -4.18 2.65
CA ASN A 77 14.35 -5.52 2.59
C ASN A 77 15.78 -5.51 3.14
N ARG A 78 16.09 -6.43 4.05
CA ARG A 78 17.44 -6.55 4.61
C ARG A 78 18.42 -7.01 3.54
N ILE A 79 19.57 -6.35 3.48
CA ILE A 79 20.73 -6.69 2.66
C ILE A 79 21.97 -6.78 3.54
N ILE A 80 22.99 -7.49 3.04
CA ILE A 80 24.31 -7.55 3.68
C ILE A 80 25.26 -6.85 2.73
N ASP A 81 25.94 -5.81 3.20
CA ASP A 81 26.94 -5.11 2.39
C ASP A 81 28.27 -5.89 2.31
N ASP A 82 29.18 -5.41 1.47
CA ASP A 82 30.50 -6.01 1.25
C ASP A 82 31.37 -6.01 2.53
N ASP A 83 31.09 -5.12 3.48
CA ASP A 83 31.75 -5.01 4.78
C ASP A 83 31.09 -5.90 5.87
N HIS A 84 30.15 -6.75 5.48
CA HIS A 84 29.33 -7.58 6.38
C HIS A 84 28.50 -6.79 7.40
N LYS A 85 28.19 -5.53 7.11
CA LYS A 85 27.27 -4.72 7.91
C LYS A 85 25.84 -4.91 7.41
N GLU A 86 24.93 -4.86 8.36
CA GLU A 86 23.50 -4.92 8.05
C GLU A 86 23.08 -3.60 7.42
N ARG A 87 22.51 -3.68 6.21
CA ARG A 87 21.90 -2.53 5.52
C ARG A 87 20.52 -2.92 5.01
N PHE A 88 19.76 -1.94 4.52
CA PHE A 88 18.41 -2.15 4.04
C PHE A 88 18.19 -1.44 2.71
N ALA A 89 17.46 -2.06 1.79
CA ALA A 89 16.99 -1.43 0.56
C ALA A 89 15.50 -1.19 0.67
N LEU A 90 14.98 -0.06 0.16
CA LEU A 90 13.54 0.18 0.13
C LEU A 90 12.83 -0.93 -0.63
N ASP A 91 11.73 -1.40 -0.08
CA ASP A 91 10.76 -2.21 -0.78
C ASP A 91 9.89 -1.29 -1.64
N GLU A 92 10.20 -1.25 -2.94
CA GLU A 92 9.49 -0.42 -3.93
C GLU A 92 7.97 -0.58 -3.82
N ARG A 93 7.48 -1.82 -3.67
CA ARG A 93 6.05 -2.10 -3.57
C ARG A 93 5.46 -1.53 -2.28
N ALA A 94 6.12 -1.72 -1.15
CA ALA A 94 5.63 -1.23 0.14
C ALA A 94 5.58 0.30 0.17
N VAL A 95 6.65 0.96 -0.26
CA VAL A 95 6.75 2.43 -0.31
C VAL A 95 5.68 3.01 -1.24
N CYS A 96 5.59 2.51 -2.48
CA CYS A 96 4.60 2.94 -3.46
C CYS A 96 3.17 2.77 -2.94
N ARG A 97 2.86 1.64 -2.30
CA ARG A 97 1.53 1.40 -1.71
C ARG A 97 1.20 2.35 -0.58
N SER A 98 2.15 2.62 0.32
CA SER A 98 1.93 3.54 1.44
C SER A 98 1.73 4.98 0.96
N LYS A 99 2.54 5.46 0.01
CA LYS A 99 2.39 6.80 -0.58
C LYS A 99 1.08 6.93 -1.39
N ALA A 100 0.73 5.91 -2.19
CA ALA A 100 -0.54 5.86 -2.89
C ALA A 100 -1.73 5.85 -1.91
N SER A 101 -1.64 5.08 -0.82
CA SER A 101 -2.67 5.06 0.23
C SER A 101 -2.82 6.42 0.91
N GLN A 102 -1.72 7.10 1.23
CA GLN A 102 -1.74 8.45 1.79
C GLN A 102 -2.49 9.41 0.87
N LEU A 103 -2.14 9.44 -0.42
CA LEU A 103 -2.74 10.33 -1.39
C LEU A 103 -4.23 10.00 -1.61
N LEU A 104 -4.57 8.73 -1.80
CA LEU A 104 -5.94 8.29 -2.09
C LEU A 104 -6.90 8.50 -0.90
N ARG A 105 -6.40 8.55 0.34
CA ARG A 105 -7.23 8.86 1.52
C ARG A 105 -7.53 10.35 1.64
N ALA A 106 -6.80 11.22 0.94
CA ALA A 106 -7.00 12.66 1.00
C ALA A 106 -8.19 13.15 0.17
N ALA A 107 -8.71 12.33 -0.77
CA ALA A 107 -9.88 12.67 -1.57
C ALA A 107 -10.74 11.45 -1.89
N VAL A 108 -12.03 11.67 -2.14
CA VAL A 108 -12.97 10.59 -2.48
C VAL A 108 -12.62 9.90 -3.81
N ARG A 109 -12.08 10.66 -4.77
CA ARG A 109 -11.74 10.21 -6.12
C ARG A 109 -10.76 11.18 -6.76
N PHE A 110 -9.82 10.64 -7.54
CA PHE A 110 -8.88 11.38 -8.37
C PHE A 110 -9.12 11.09 -9.86
N GLU A 111 -8.80 12.05 -10.70
CA GLU A 111 -8.46 11.76 -12.10
C GLU A 111 -7.11 11.00 -12.11
N TYR A 112 -6.99 9.97 -12.94
CA TYR A 112 -5.86 9.04 -12.87
C TYR A 112 -4.52 9.72 -13.16
N SER A 113 -4.46 10.58 -14.18
CA SER A 113 -3.21 11.27 -14.54
C SER A 113 -2.75 12.26 -13.46
N ALA A 114 -3.70 12.95 -12.80
CA ALA A 114 -3.41 13.82 -11.66
C ALA A 114 -2.87 13.01 -10.47
N PHE A 115 -3.45 11.84 -10.19
CA PHE A 115 -2.96 10.92 -9.17
C PHE A 115 -1.53 10.46 -9.49
N GLU A 116 -1.25 10.01 -10.72
CA GLU A 116 0.08 9.55 -11.13
C GLU A 116 1.13 10.66 -11.00
N LYS A 117 0.78 11.89 -11.38
CA LYS A 117 1.68 13.03 -11.26
C LYS A 117 2.03 13.31 -9.79
N LEU A 118 1.02 13.43 -8.93
CA LEU A 118 1.22 13.70 -7.51
C LEU A 118 1.96 12.55 -6.80
N LEU A 119 1.65 11.30 -7.15
CA LEU A 119 2.35 10.15 -6.58
C LEU A 119 3.83 10.16 -6.97
N ARG A 120 4.16 10.44 -8.23
CA ARG A 120 5.55 10.54 -8.70
C ARG A 120 6.34 11.61 -7.94
N GLU A 121 5.72 12.74 -7.64
CA GLU A 121 6.33 13.82 -6.85
C GLU A 121 6.56 13.44 -5.36
N MET A 122 5.94 12.36 -4.87
CA MET A 122 6.08 11.88 -3.49
C MET A 122 7.05 10.70 -3.32
N LEU A 123 7.53 10.11 -4.42
CA LEU A 123 8.43 8.95 -4.42
C LEU A 123 9.89 9.43 -4.50
N PRO A 124 10.82 8.77 -3.80
CA PRO A 124 12.23 9.08 -3.92
C PRO A 124 12.79 8.68 -5.28
N GLU A 125 13.95 9.21 -5.64
CA GLU A 125 14.59 8.91 -6.92
C GLU A 125 14.87 7.40 -7.07
N GLY A 126 14.59 6.86 -8.25
CA GLY A 126 14.77 5.44 -8.56
C GLY A 126 13.63 4.51 -8.10
N ILE A 127 12.58 5.02 -7.45
CA ILE A 127 11.38 4.27 -7.10
C ILE A 127 10.24 4.59 -8.07
N GLU A 128 9.68 3.57 -8.71
CA GLU A 128 8.58 3.73 -9.67
C GLU A 128 7.31 2.97 -9.28
N MET A 129 6.17 3.58 -9.59
CA MET A 129 4.87 2.95 -9.37
C MET A 129 4.56 1.95 -10.50
N LYS A 130 4.20 0.71 -10.12
CA LYS A 130 3.66 -0.30 -11.03
C LYS A 130 2.17 -0.50 -10.81
N ASP A 131 1.42 -0.76 -11.88
CA ASP A 131 -0.03 -0.93 -11.82
C ASP A 131 -0.44 -2.03 -10.82
N GLU A 132 0.31 -3.15 -10.75
CA GLU A 132 0.00 -4.24 -9.82
C GLU A 132 0.12 -3.85 -8.33
N TYR A 133 0.80 -2.75 -8.01
CA TYR A 133 0.90 -2.25 -6.64
C TYR A 133 -0.43 -1.65 -6.16
N LEU A 134 -1.34 -1.25 -7.06
CA LEU A 134 -2.70 -0.82 -6.71
C LEU A 134 -3.66 -1.97 -6.41
N ASN A 135 -3.28 -3.22 -6.72
CA ASN A 135 -4.15 -4.38 -6.51
C ASN A 135 -4.57 -4.48 -5.05
N GLY A 136 -5.88 -4.49 -4.83
CA GLY A 136 -6.48 -4.54 -3.50
C GLY A 136 -6.28 -3.27 -2.65
N LEU A 137 -5.75 -2.19 -3.22
CA LEU A 137 -5.57 -0.89 -2.53
C LEU A 137 -6.53 0.17 -3.08
N ALA A 138 -6.80 0.12 -4.37
CA ALA A 138 -7.57 1.15 -5.07
C ALA A 138 -8.46 0.53 -6.14
N LEU A 139 -9.56 1.22 -6.45
CA LEU A 139 -10.35 0.92 -7.64
C LEU A 139 -10.06 1.95 -8.73
N VAL A 140 -9.62 1.43 -9.88
CA VAL A 140 -9.52 2.19 -11.12
C VAL A 140 -10.81 1.99 -11.92
N ASP A 141 -11.46 3.09 -12.27
CA ASP A 141 -12.63 3.13 -13.16
C ASP A 141 -12.25 3.87 -14.43
N ASP A 142 -12.47 3.25 -15.58
CA ASP A 142 -12.39 3.89 -16.89
C ASP A 142 -13.79 3.93 -17.51
N SER A 143 -14.24 5.12 -17.88
CA SER A 143 -15.56 5.32 -18.47
C SER A 143 -15.52 6.44 -19.49
N LEU A 144 -16.27 6.27 -20.58
CA LEU A 144 -16.36 7.27 -21.65
C LEU A 144 -16.84 8.65 -21.15
N THR A 145 -17.65 8.68 -20.09
CA THR A 145 -18.23 9.94 -19.58
C THR A 145 -17.38 10.64 -18.53
N LYS A 146 -16.60 9.91 -17.72
CA LYS A 146 -15.80 10.48 -16.61
C LYS A 146 -14.29 10.35 -16.80
N GLY A 147 -13.84 9.72 -17.89
CA GLY A 147 -12.44 9.34 -18.09
C GLY A 147 -11.95 8.28 -17.09
N LYS A 148 -10.63 8.08 -17.08
CA LYS A 148 -9.93 7.19 -16.15
C LYS A 148 -9.75 7.87 -14.80
N THR A 149 -10.16 7.17 -13.74
CA THR A 149 -10.17 7.71 -12.38
C THR A 149 -9.82 6.64 -11.37
N ILE A 150 -9.40 7.05 -10.18
CA ILE A 150 -8.99 6.15 -9.10
C ILE A 150 -9.56 6.60 -7.77
N ARG A 151 -9.89 5.65 -6.90
CA ARG A 151 -10.28 5.92 -5.51
C ARG A 151 -9.72 4.88 -4.55
N TYR A 152 -9.56 5.28 -3.29
CA TYR A 152 -9.19 4.36 -2.21
C TYR A 152 -10.21 3.23 -2.06
N MET A 153 -9.72 2.00 -1.99
CA MET A 153 -10.51 0.79 -1.77
C MET A 153 -9.59 -0.33 -1.28
N ASN A 154 -9.19 -0.26 -0.01
CA ASN A 154 -8.24 -1.21 0.54
C ASN A 154 -8.96 -2.50 1.01
N ILE A 155 -8.41 -3.66 0.65
CA ILE A 155 -8.90 -4.96 1.12
C ILE A 155 -8.86 -5.09 2.63
N GLU A 156 -7.90 -4.44 3.28
CA GLU A 156 -7.74 -4.50 4.73
C GLU A 156 -8.92 -3.87 5.48
N ASP A 157 -9.67 -2.99 4.82
CA ASP A 157 -10.83 -2.29 5.38
C ASP A 157 -12.15 -2.99 5.02
N MET A 158 -12.10 -4.12 4.30
CA MET A 158 -13.29 -4.84 3.83
C MET A 158 -13.76 -5.93 4.81
N PRO A 159 -15.04 -6.31 4.78
CA PRO A 159 -15.57 -7.37 5.65
C PRO A 159 -14.80 -8.70 5.46
N ASP A 160 -14.47 -9.39 6.54
CA ASP A 160 -13.81 -10.72 6.48
C ASP A 160 -14.76 -11.85 6.05
N ASP A 161 -16.07 -11.60 6.04
CA ASP A 161 -17.07 -12.55 5.56
C ASP A 161 -17.19 -12.48 4.02
N GLU A 162 -17.04 -13.63 3.36
CA GLU A 162 -17.04 -13.75 1.90
C GLU A 162 -18.27 -13.09 1.26
N TYR A 163 -19.46 -13.39 1.82
CA TYR A 163 -20.73 -12.94 1.26
C TYR A 163 -20.94 -11.44 1.47
N LYS A 164 -20.66 -10.93 2.67
CA LYS A 164 -20.71 -9.48 2.98
C LYS A 164 -19.70 -8.70 2.15
N ARG A 165 -18.52 -9.25 1.88
CA ARG A 165 -17.52 -8.59 1.02
C ARG A 165 -18.01 -8.51 -0.42
N LEU A 166 -18.56 -9.59 -0.97
CA LEU A 166 -19.16 -9.56 -2.30
C LEU A 166 -20.36 -8.60 -2.37
N GLN A 167 -21.21 -8.54 -1.33
CA GLN A 167 -22.28 -7.55 -1.24
C GLN A 167 -21.75 -6.12 -1.32
N LEU A 168 -20.69 -5.80 -0.57
CA LEU A 168 -20.04 -4.49 -0.62
C LEU A 168 -19.51 -4.19 -2.02
N LEU A 169 -18.76 -5.12 -2.64
CA LEU A 169 -18.21 -4.95 -3.98
C LEU A 169 -19.31 -4.70 -5.04
N PHE A 170 -20.43 -5.43 -4.98
CA PHE A 170 -21.56 -5.22 -5.88
C PHE A 170 -22.35 -3.93 -5.62
N SER A 171 -22.36 -3.44 -4.38
CA SER A 171 -22.95 -2.13 -4.06
C SER A 171 -22.16 -0.97 -4.70
N ILE A 172 -20.86 -1.18 -4.93
CA ILE A 172 -19.96 -0.19 -5.51
C ILE A 172 -19.99 -0.22 -7.04
N ARG A 173 -20.00 -1.42 -7.63
CA ARG A 173 -20.06 -1.63 -9.08
C ARG A 173 -20.92 -2.87 -9.36
N SER A 174 -21.95 -2.74 -10.19
CA SER A 174 -22.93 -3.81 -10.44
C SER A 174 -22.40 -4.95 -11.31
N LYS A 175 -21.38 -4.69 -12.14
CA LYS A 175 -20.72 -5.66 -13.02
C LYS A 175 -19.22 -5.53 -12.90
N TRP A 176 -18.53 -6.63 -12.64
CA TRP A 176 -17.08 -6.67 -12.50
C TRP A 176 -16.45 -7.61 -13.52
N LYS A 177 -15.31 -7.22 -14.10
CA LYS A 177 -14.40 -8.20 -14.71
C LYS A 177 -13.85 -9.10 -13.61
N VAL A 178 -13.74 -10.40 -13.88
CA VAL A 178 -13.16 -11.35 -12.91
C VAL A 178 -11.71 -10.97 -12.58
N ALA A 179 -10.97 -10.48 -13.58
CA ALA A 179 -9.60 -10.01 -13.41
C ALA A 179 -9.46 -8.84 -12.42
N ASP A 180 -10.48 -7.99 -12.30
CA ASP A 180 -10.46 -6.83 -11.41
C ASP A 180 -10.92 -7.21 -9.99
N ILE A 181 -12.06 -7.91 -9.89
CA ILE A 181 -12.68 -8.20 -8.58
C ILE A 181 -11.81 -9.12 -7.72
N GLN A 182 -11.03 -10.02 -8.34
CA GLN A 182 -10.15 -10.94 -7.63
C GLN A 182 -9.13 -10.22 -6.75
N HIS A 183 -8.70 -9.01 -7.12
CA HIS A 183 -7.74 -8.23 -6.34
C HIS A 183 -8.29 -7.82 -4.97
N PHE A 184 -9.62 -7.86 -4.80
CA PHE A 184 -10.28 -7.57 -3.53
C PHE A 184 -10.60 -8.81 -2.69
N LEU A 185 -10.17 -9.98 -3.14
CA LEU A 185 -10.51 -11.28 -2.55
C LEU A 185 -9.27 -12.10 -2.16
N THR A 186 -8.06 -11.61 -2.44
CA THR A 186 -6.81 -12.38 -2.28
C THR A 186 -6.47 -12.73 -0.83
N ASP A 187 -6.91 -11.92 0.12
CA ASP A 187 -6.75 -12.16 1.56
C ASP A 187 -7.75 -13.20 2.12
N LEU A 188 -8.94 -13.32 1.54
CA LEU A 188 -9.90 -14.39 1.88
C LEU A 188 -9.61 -15.69 1.12
N CYS A 189 -9.10 -15.58 -0.08
CA CYS A 189 -8.85 -16.70 -0.99
C CYS A 189 -7.42 -16.61 -1.52
N PRO A 190 -6.47 -17.36 -0.93
CA PRO A 190 -5.04 -17.19 -1.23
C PRO A 190 -4.63 -17.70 -2.62
N THR A 191 -5.53 -18.35 -3.35
CA THR A 191 -5.25 -18.90 -4.68
C THR A 191 -6.32 -18.49 -5.68
N SER A 192 -5.92 -18.33 -6.94
CA SER A 192 -6.85 -18.08 -8.05
C SER A 192 -7.96 -19.14 -8.14
N ARG A 193 -7.64 -20.40 -7.78
CA ARG A 193 -8.63 -21.48 -7.69
C ARG A 193 -9.67 -21.22 -6.61
N ALA A 194 -9.25 -20.87 -5.39
CA ALA A 194 -10.16 -20.55 -4.30
C ALA A 194 -11.07 -19.35 -4.64
N ILE A 195 -10.51 -18.31 -5.27
CA ILE A 195 -11.30 -17.17 -5.78
C ILE A 195 -12.34 -17.64 -6.80
N SER A 196 -11.93 -18.49 -7.75
CA SER A 196 -12.84 -19.03 -8.76
C SER A 196 -13.98 -19.84 -8.15
N GLU A 197 -13.69 -20.67 -7.15
CA GLU A 197 -14.68 -21.46 -6.41
C GLU A 197 -15.66 -20.56 -5.63
N MET A 198 -15.16 -19.54 -4.93
CA MET A 198 -15.98 -18.54 -4.22
C MET A 198 -16.92 -17.81 -5.19
N LEU A 199 -16.40 -17.27 -6.29
CA LEU A 199 -17.19 -16.56 -7.29
C LEU A 199 -18.20 -17.49 -7.97
N ALA A 200 -17.84 -18.75 -8.26
CA ALA A 200 -18.76 -19.74 -8.80
C ALA A 200 -19.88 -20.09 -7.81
N LYS A 201 -19.59 -20.10 -6.50
CA LYS A 201 -20.57 -20.38 -5.45
C LYS A 201 -21.59 -19.25 -5.32
N TYR A 202 -21.14 -18.00 -5.15
CA TYR A 202 -21.99 -16.88 -4.75
C TYR A 202 -22.44 -15.95 -5.88
N CYS A 203 -21.80 -15.95 -7.06
CA CYS A 203 -22.06 -14.95 -8.09
C CYS A 203 -22.73 -15.53 -9.35
N ARG A 204 -23.47 -14.66 -10.05
CA ARG A 204 -23.95 -14.89 -11.41
C ARG A 204 -22.87 -14.45 -12.40
N HIS A 205 -22.63 -15.27 -13.42
CA HIS A 205 -21.54 -15.07 -14.39
C HIS A 205 -22.08 -14.63 -15.75
N SER A 206 -21.28 -13.86 -16.46
CA SER A 206 -21.53 -13.41 -17.84
C SER A 206 -20.21 -13.42 -18.62
N THR A 207 -20.30 -13.56 -19.93
CA THR A 207 -19.19 -13.35 -20.85
C THR A 207 -19.49 -12.19 -21.78
N GLY A 208 -18.45 -11.47 -22.20
CA GLY A 208 -18.55 -10.39 -23.19
C GLY A 208 -17.16 -10.08 -23.72
N ASP A 209 -17.01 -9.92 -25.04
CA ASP A 209 -15.73 -9.57 -25.69
C ASP A 209 -14.54 -10.47 -25.29
N GLY A 210 -14.80 -11.77 -25.07
CA GLY A 210 -13.79 -12.74 -24.66
C GLY A 210 -13.40 -12.68 -23.17
N GLU A 211 -13.96 -11.74 -22.40
CA GLU A 211 -13.71 -11.58 -20.98
C GLU A 211 -14.82 -12.19 -20.11
N ARG A 212 -14.45 -12.59 -18.89
CA ARG A 212 -15.38 -13.12 -17.88
C ARG A 212 -15.78 -12.03 -16.91
N TYR A 213 -17.08 -12.02 -16.58
CA TYR A 213 -17.69 -11.06 -15.68
C TYR A 213 -18.52 -11.74 -14.60
N VAL A 214 -18.62 -11.08 -13.46
CA VAL A 214 -19.65 -11.35 -12.45
C VAL A 214 -20.61 -10.17 -12.37
N VAL A 215 -21.92 -10.45 -12.38
CA VAL A 215 -23.00 -9.44 -12.58
C VAL A 215 -23.99 -9.36 -11.41
N GLY A 216 -23.63 -9.94 -10.27
CA GLY A 216 -24.40 -9.90 -9.04
C GLY A 216 -24.30 -11.19 -8.24
N LEU A 217 -24.86 -11.16 -7.04
CA LEU A 217 -25.02 -12.33 -6.17
C LEU A 217 -26.14 -13.24 -6.67
N LYS A 218 -26.04 -14.54 -6.35
CA LYS A 218 -27.09 -15.52 -6.63
C LYS A 218 -28.31 -15.33 -5.74
#